data_AF-A0A3M1Y993-F1
#
_entry.id   AF-A0A3M1Y993-F1
#
_cell.length_a   1.000
_cell.length_b   1.000
_cell.length_c   1.000
_cell.angle_alpha   90.00
_cell.angle_beta   90.00
_cell.angle_gamma   90.00
#
_symmetry.space_group_name_H-M   'P 1'
#
loop_
_entity.id
_entity.type
_entity.pdbx_description
1 polymer ?
#
loop_
_entity_poly.entity_id
_entity_poly.type
_entity_poly.pdbx_seq_one_letter_code
_entity_poly.pdbx_strand_id
1 'polypeptide(L)'
;MRQLLLIMLGVVLGSMVISAQARPTIVVFEASNTENMTIDAIDAGEAEITLTWFVANLGNNQAIRLDAYRLNGWERVFPATDVLLADDERVITVLPTLNFHPPTYRLAVVDVNQQIISERLLTIPYTMPEADPRITTFEGLSVRNFTEANLTQGNARVDVRWQVENRVPGSNLIFDQVLPDNTSITVELPRENLWVSSSGQGVVAPRASADGQIRIRLSLVDVRTNVPYDQAFITIAPDGTITSERVEASQEGSAETTAVLEPSTPPAERQPVDCATVTPAQVPLIGYPGDGCHVFTDAASGQTVTVDQFTSSVTLAPAQATIPLSWQVSGAQNAIIEMYSLADLEDATTTPPALSFEDLPPNGAASISIPEDFTMGVRLVMWAVNPTPNNPNSRFARLSYAILDLPATADQAMLQPMVTSSQTVASTPATQSTAAPASPTRTPAPGEIPPTPSPISIVFASYQPFENGAMFYRDDFKEVTILYADGTAVYYPQARYRDLPDNMALFPPQGLFSPLGRFGKVWASDQAIQDTLGWAT
;
A
#
# COMPACT_ATOMS: atom_id res chain seq x y z
N MET A 1 -31.35 -11.79 -86.25
CA MET A 1 -32.55 -11.03 -85.83
C MET A 1 -33.14 -11.76 -84.63
N ARG A 2 -32.90 -11.30 -83.40
CA ARG A 2 -33.72 -10.37 -82.58
C ARG A 2 -34.56 -11.14 -81.55
N GLN A 3 -34.64 -10.59 -80.34
CA GLN A 3 -35.43 -10.98 -79.14
C GLN A 3 -34.78 -12.07 -78.26
N LEU A 4 -33.96 -11.75 -77.24
CA LEU A 4 -34.21 -11.00 -75.99
C LEU A 4 -35.40 -11.55 -75.18
N LEU A 5 -35.11 -12.43 -74.21
CA LEU A 5 -35.98 -12.70 -73.06
C LEU A 5 -35.13 -12.53 -71.79
N LEU A 6 -35.27 -11.36 -71.15
CA LEU A 6 -34.74 -11.08 -69.82
C LEU A 6 -35.60 -11.84 -68.80
N ILE A 7 -34.98 -12.74 -68.03
CA ILE A 7 -35.55 -13.29 -66.81
C ILE A 7 -35.18 -12.32 -65.68
N MET A 8 -36.18 -11.60 -65.16
CA MET A 8 -36.09 -10.79 -63.95
C MET A 8 -35.86 -11.70 -62.73
N LEU A 9 -34.63 -11.69 -62.22
CA LEU A 9 -34.28 -12.21 -60.91
C LEU A 9 -34.57 -11.10 -59.89
N GLY A 10 -35.78 -11.10 -59.32
CA GLY A 10 -36.15 -10.22 -58.22
C GLY A 10 -35.44 -10.65 -56.95
N VAL A 11 -34.27 -10.07 -56.68
CA VAL A 11 -33.57 -10.18 -55.40
C VAL A 11 -34.33 -9.33 -54.38
N VAL A 12 -35.12 -9.98 -53.53
CA VAL A 12 -35.65 -9.36 -52.31
C VAL A 12 -34.49 -9.23 -51.33
N LEU A 13 -33.82 -8.07 -51.36
CA LEU A 13 -32.92 -7.63 -50.30
C LEU A 13 -33.80 -7.31 -49.08
N GLY A 14 -34.08 -8.34 -48.27
CA GLY A 14 -34.57 -8.15 -46.92
C GLY A 14 -33.48 -7.48 -46.11
N SER A 15 -33.65 -6.19 -45.83
CA SER A 15 -32.81 -5.45 -44.89
C SER A 15 -32.91 -6.11 -43.52
N MET A 16 -32.01 -7.04 -43.20
CA MET A 16 -31.78 -7.46 -41.82
C MET A 16 -31.21 -6.26 -41.09
N VAL A 17 -32.07 -5.52 -40.39
CA VAL A 17 -31.62 -4.58 -39.38
C VAL A 17 -31.10 -5.43 -38.22
N ILE A 18 -29.80 -5.73 -38.24
CA ILE A 18 -29.10 -6.23 -37.07
C ILE A 18 -29.11 -5.06 -36.09
N SER A 19 -30.08 -5.01 -35.17
CA SER A 19 -29.95 -4.09 -34.05
C SER A 19 -28.77 -4.59 -33.22
N ALA A 20 -27.72 -3.77 -33.14
CA ALA A 20 -26.63 -4.03 -32.20
C ALA A 20 -27.26 -3.97 -30.81
N GLN A 21 -27.49 -5.13 -30.20
CA GLN A 21 -28.00 -5.19 -28.83
C GLN A 21 -26.98 -4.48 -27.95
N ALA A 22 -27.39 -3.38 -27.31
CA ALA A 22 -26.51 -2.58 -26.48
C ALA A 22 -25.91 -3.48 -25.39
N ARG A 23 -24.58 -3.47 -25.25
CA ARG A 23 -23.90 -4.30 -24.25
C ARG A 23 -24.26 -3.80 -22.84
N PRO A 24 -24.41 -4.69 -21.86
CA PRO A 24 -24.61 -4.28 -20.48
C PRO A 24 -23.39 -3.50 -19.99
N THR A 25 -23.64 -2.41 -19.29
CA THR A 25 -22.58 -1.51 -18.79
C THR A 25 -22.86 -1.17 -17.34
N ILE A 26 -21.88 -1.38 -16.47
CA ILE A 26 -21.94 -0.93 -15.08
C ILE A 26 -21.60 0.56 -15.06
N VAL A 27 -22.60 1.39 -14.76
CA VAL A 27 -22.47 2.86 -14.76
C VAL A 27 -22.07 3.36 -13.38
N VAL A 28 -22.68 2.80 -12.34
CA VAL A 28 -22.41 3.14 -10.93
C VAL A 28 -22.06 1.86 -10.18
N PHE A 29 -21.03 1.92 -9.34
CA PHE A 29 -20.75 0.93 -8.31
C PHE A 29 -19.95 1.62 -7.22
N GLU A 30 -20.61 1.96 -6.12
CA GLU A 30 -20.09 2.82 -5.07
C GLU A 30 -20.49 2.28 -3.69
N ALA A 31 -19.79 2.73 -2.66
CA ALA A 31 -20.12 2.43 -1.27
C ALA A 31 -20.38 3.74 -0.51
N SER A 32 -21.32 3.68 0.43
CA SER A 32 -21.49 4.69 1.48
C SER A 32 -21.32 4.05 2.86
N ASN A 33 -21.28 4.88 3.91
CA ASN A 33 -20.99 4.51 5.30
C ASN A 33 -19.59 3.92 5.51
N THR A 34 -18.59 4.42 4.77
CA THR A 34 -17.20 3.94 4.82
C THR A 34 -16.35 4.60 5.92
N GLU A 35 -16.96 5.41 6.79
CA GLU A 35 -16.25 6.25 7.76
C GLU A 35 -15.58 5.42 8.88
N ASN A 36 -16.16 4.26 9.22
CA ASN A 36 -15.72 3.40 10.34
C ASN A 36 -15.12 2.07 9.88
N MET A 37 -14.25 2.10 8.86
CA MET A 37 -13.60 0.89 8.32
C MET A 37 -12.29 0.58 9.07
N THR A 38 -12.33 0.51 10.39
CA THR A 38 -11.17 0.07 11.19
C THR A 38 -11.04 -1.45 11.14
N ILE A 39 -9.83 -1.97 11.35
CA ILE A 39 -9.60 -3.42 11.32
C ILE A 39 -10.39 -4.13 12.43
N ASP A 40 -10.42 -3.55 13.63
CA ASP A 40 -11.09 -4.16 14.79
C ASP A 40 -12.60 -4.27 14.57
N ALA A 41 -13.23 -3.25 13.97
CA ALA A 41 -14.65 -3.28 13.63
C ALA A 41 -14.97 -4.34 12.56
N ILE A 42 -14.10 -4.51 11.57
CA ILE A 42 -14.25 -5.54 10.53
C ILE A 42 -14.07 -6.94 11.14
N ASP A 43 -13.05 -7.15 11.97
CA ASP A 43 -12.81 -8.43 12.64
C ASP A 43 -13.94 -8.80 13.61
N ALA A 44 -14.57 -7.81 14.26
CA ALA A 44 -15.73 -7.99 15.12
C ALA A 44 -17.05 -8.22 14.35
N GLY A 45 -17.07 -7.97 13.04
CA GLY A 45 -18.29 -8.03 12.22
C GLY A 45 -19.25 -6.86 12.48
N GLU A 46 -18.74 -5.73 12.96
CA GLU A 46 -19.49 -4.52 13.29
C GLU A 46 -19.43 -3.47 12.17
N ALA A 47 -18.48 -3.62 11.24
CA ALA A 47 -18.34 -2.75 10.08
C ALA A 47 -19.41 -3.06 9.02
N GLU A 48 -20.33 -2.13 8.78
CA GLU A 48 -21.34 -2.21 7.73
C GLU A 48 -21.14 -1.14 6.67
N ILE A 49 -21.38 -1.49 5.40
CA ILE A 49 -21.42 -0.53 4.29
C ILE A 49 -22.68 -0.74 3.47
N THR A 50 -23.09 0.32 2.78
CA THR A 50 -24.17 0.25 1.78
C THR A 50 -23.55 0.30 0.40
N LEU A 51 -23.74 -0.75 -0.38
CA LEU A 51 -23.32 -0.84 -1.77
C LEU A 51 -24.47 -0.46 -2.69
N THR A 52 -24.22 0.49 -3.58
CA THR A 52 -25.20 0.99 -4.56
C THR A 52 -24.66 0.81 -5.97
N TRP A 53 -25.51 0.35 -6.88
CA TRP A 53 -25.10 0.18 -8.28
C TRP A 53 -26.22 0.45 -9.28
N PHE A 54 -25.79 0.78 -10.50
CA PHE A 54 -26.65 0.93 -11.66
C PHE A 54 -26.01 0.28 -12.89
N VAL A 55 -26.74 -0.63 -13.53
CA VAL A 55 -26.34 -1.35 -14.74
C VAL A 55 -27.30 -1.02 -15.88
N ALA A 56 -26.79 -0.35 -16.89
CA ALA A 56 -27.55 -0.06 -18.11
C ALA A 56 -27.55 -1.27 -19.05
N ASN A 57 -28.64 -1.43 -19.82
CA ASN A 57 -28.79 -2.47 -20.86
C ASN A 57 -28.64 -3.92 -20.36
N LEU A 58 -29.04 -4.21 -19.12
CA LEU A 58 -29.07 -5.58 -18.61
C LEU A 58 -30.11 -6.42 -19.38
N GLY A 59 -29.67 -7.49 -20.03
CA GLY A 59 -30.54 -8.38 -20.80
C GLY A 59 -31.19 -9.47 -19.95
N ASN A 60 -32.29 -10.06 -20.44
CA ASN A 60 -33.06 -11.10 -19.74
C ASN A 60 -32.30 -12.40 -19.45
N ASN A 61 -31.19 -12.64 -20.14
CA ASN A 61 -30.34 -13.82 -20.02
C ASN A 61 -29.02 -13.50 -19.30
N GLN A 62 -28.98 -12.39 -18.58
CA GLN A 62 -27.82 -11.91 -17.84
C GLN A 62 -28.21 -11.73 -16.37
N ALA A 63 -27.24 -11.89 -15.49
CA ALA A 63 -27.43 -11.71 -14.06
C ALA A 63 -26.32 -10.82 -13.50
N ILE A 64 -26.62 -10.12 -12.42
CA ILE A 64 -25.63 -9.39 -11.64
C ILE A 64 -25.10 -10.29 -10.53
N ARG A 65 -23.81 -10.21 -10.31
CA ARG A 65 -23.07 -10.93 -9.27
C ARG A 65 -22.23 -9.92 -8.49
N LEU A 66 -22.29 -10.02 -7.17
CA LEU A 66 -21.39 -9.32 -6.27
C LEU A 66 -20.46 -10.34 -5.59
N ASP A 67 -19.16 -10.08 -5.69
CA ASP A 67 -18.11 -10.88 -5.08
C ASP A 67 -17.24 -10.01 -4.16
N ALA A 68 -16.71 -10.59 -3.08
CA ALA A 68 -15.68 -10.01 -2.23
C ALA A 68 -14.35 -10.73 -2.45
N TYR A 69 -13.25 -10.00 -2.45
CA TYR A 69 -11.90 -10.57 -2.56
C TYR A 69 -11.41 -11.02 -1.18
N ARG A 70 -11.27 -12.33 -0.97
CA ARG A 70 -10.83 -12.92 0.29
C ARG A 70 -9.78 -13.99 0.05
N LEU A 71 -8.77 -14.03 0.94
CA LEU A 71 -7.52 -14.79 0.84
C LEU A 71 -6.77 -14.50 -0.45
N ASN A 72 -7.16 -15.12 -1.56
CA ASN A 72 -6.61 -14.89 -2.89
C ASN A 72 -7.65 -15.19 -4.00
N GLY A 73 -8.94 -15.08 -3.67
CA GLY A 73 -10.03 -15.46 -4.56
C GLY A 73 -11.27 -14.60 -4.39
N TRP A 74 -12.16 -14.68 -5.37
CA TRP A 74 -13.46 -14.03 -5.34
C TRP A 74 -14.49 -14.96 -4.70
N GLU A 75 -15.07 -14.54 -3.57
CA GLU A 75 -16.14 -15.23 -2.86
C GLU A 75 -17.47 -14.49 -3.09
N ARG A 76 -18.57 -15.21 -3.28
CA ARG A 76 -19.90 -14.59 -3.44
C ARG A 76 -20.31 -13.86 -2.17
N VAL A 77 -20.72 -12.60 -2.27
CA VAL A 77 -21.32 -11.86 -1.14
C VAL A 77 -22.75 -12.35 -0.88
N PHE A 78 -23.52 -12.53 -1.94
CA PHE A 78 -24.88 -13.06 -1.88
C PHE A 78 -24.97 -14.43 -2.56
N PRO A 79 -25.77 -15.36 -2.01
CA PRO A 79 -25.96 -16.67 -2.63
C PRO A 79 -26.57 -16.53 -4.03
N ALA A 80 -26.36 -17.51 -4.90
CA ALA A 80 -26.86 -17.47 -6.28
C ALA A 80 -28.39 -17.42 -6.41
N THR A 81 -29.11 -17.72 -5.32
CA THR A 81 -30.57 -17.60 -5.22
C THR A 81 -31.04 -16.16 -5.01
N ASP A 82 -30.15 -15.28 -4.55
CA ASP A 82 -30.46 -13.86 -4.38
C ASP A 82 -30.34 -13.14 -5.73
N VAL A 83 -31.43 -12.54 -6.16
CA VAL A 83 -31.51 -11.87 -7.47
C VAL A 83 -31.20 -10.40 -7.28
N LEU A 84 -30.06 -9.98 -7.82
CA LEU A 84 -29.62 -8.58 -7.80
C LEU A 84 -30.22 -7.82 -8.98
N LEU A 85 -30.88 -6.70 -8.70
CA LEU A 85 -31.52 -5.87 -9.73
C LEU A 85 -30.50 -4.95 -10.41
N ALA A 86 -30.87 -4.45 -11.59
CA ALA A 86 -30.00 -3.56 -12.39
C ALA A 86 -29.73 -2.21 -11.72
N ASP A 87 -30.71 -1.70 -11.00
CA ASP A 87 -30.63 -0.51 -10.15
C ASP A 87 -31.00 -0.98 -8.74
N ASP A 88 -30.02 -1.01 -7.84
CA ASP A 88 -30.21 -1.66 -6.55
C ASP A 88 -29.23 -1.14 -5.50
N GLU A 89 -29.61 -1.39 -4.25
CA GLU A 89 -28.83 -1.04 -3.07
C GLU A 89 -28.90 -2.18 -2.05
N ARG A 90 -27.75 -2.50 -1.44
CA ARG A 90 -27.66 -3.53 -0.39
C ARG A 90 -26.73 -3.10 0.73
N VAL A 91 -27.19 -3.29 1.96
CA VAL A 91 -26.34 -3.23 3.16
C VAL A 91 -25.65 -4.58 3.34
N ILE A 92 -24.34 -4.55 3.60
CA ILE A 92 -23.56 -5.74 3.91
C ILE A 92 -22.65 -5.49 5.11
N THR A 93 -22.42 -6.54 5.89
CA THR A 93 -21.33 -6.59 6.87
C THR A 93 -20.02 -6.86 6.13
N VAL A 94 -19.03 -6.01 6.36
CA VAL A 94 -17.70 -6.15 5.79
C VAL A 94 -16.95 -7.24 6.55
N LEU A 95 -16.43 -8.22 5.81
CA LEU A 95 -15.62 -9.30 6.35
C LEU A 95 -14.13 -9.05 6.09
N PRO A 96 -13.23 -9.55 6.95
CA PRO A 96 -11.80 -9.44 6.71
C PRO A 96 -11.41 -10.19 5.43
N THR A 97 -10.48 -9.58 4.69
CA THR A 97 -9.92 -10.12 3.44
C THR A 97 -8.93 -11.25 3.70
N LEU A 98 -8.44 -11.40 4.94
CA LEU A 98 -7.49 -12.44 5.37
C LEU A 98 -6.14 -12.43 4.64
N ASN A 99 -5.82 -11.32 3.95
CA ASN A 99 -4.58 -11.14 3.18
C ASN A 99 -3.99 -9.73 3.32
N PHE A 100 -4.41 -8.99 4.35
CA PHE A 100 -3.98 -7.61 4.65
C PHE A 100 -4.34 -6.56 3.60
N HIS A 101 -5.04 -6.90 2.51
CA HIS A 101 -5.57 -5.92 1.57
C HIS A 101 -6.85 -5.28 2.11
N PRO A 102 -7.11 -4.01 1.77
CA PRO A 102 -8.39 -3.38 2.08
C PRO A 102 -9.57 -4.16 1.46
N PRO A 103 -10.75 -4.14 2.09
CA PRO A 103 -11.95 -4.76 1.57
C PRO A 103 -12.19 -4.39 0.11
N THR A 104 -12.24 -5.40 -0.76
CA THR A 104 -12.36 -5.20 -2.20
C THR A 104 -13.50 -6.03 -2.74
N TYR A 105 -14.36 -5.40 -3.52
CA TYR A 105 -15.56 -5.97 -4.10
C TYR A 105 -15.52 -5.90 -5.62
N ARG A 106 -16.18 -6.85 -6.27
CA ARG A 106 -16.41 -6.88 -7.70
C ARG A 106 -17.89 -6.99 -7.98
N LEU A 107 -18.43 -6.02 -8.69
CA LEU A 107 -19.72 -6.15 -9.35
C LEU A 107 -19.49 -6.69 -10.77
N ALA A 108 -20.12 -7.80 -11.12
CA ALA A 108 -19.99 -8.43 -12.42
C ALA A 108 -21.38 -8.67 -13.05
N VAL A 109 -21.50 -8.40 -14.35
CA VAL A 109 -22.59 -8.88 -15.18
C VAL A 109 -22.16 -10.17 -15.83
N VAL A 110 -22.92 -11.24 -15.64
CA VAL A 110 -22.63 -12.57 -16.18
C VAL A 110 -23.73 -13.04 -17.14
N ASP A 111 -23.37 -13.88 -18.10
CA ASP A 111 -24.32 -14.54 -19.00
C ASP A 111 -24.88 -15.85 -18.41
N VAL A 112 -25.71 -16.56 -19.17
CA VAL A 112 -26.28 -17.87 -18.80
C VAL A 112 -25.23 -18.95 -18.53
N ASN A 113 -24.01 -18.78 -19.06
CA ASN A 113 -22.89 -19.69 -18.89
C ASN A 113 -21.96 -19.25 -17.73
N GLN A 114 -22.37 -18.26 -16.93
CA GLN A 114 -21.58 -17.63 -15.87
C GLN A 114 -20.31 -16.92 -16.37
N GLN A 115 -20.21 -16.62 -17.67
CA GLN A 115 -19.11 -15.84 -18.22
C GLN A 115 -19.32 -14.36 -17.89
N ILE A 116 -18.26 -13.70 -17.43
CA ILE A 116 -18.27 -12.26 -17.14
C ILE A 116 -18.31 -11.48 -18.46
N ILE A 117 -19.34 -10.65 -18.62
CA ILE A 117 -19.54 -9.76 -19.78
C ILE A 117 -19.01 -8.35 -19.47
N SER A 118 -19.20 -7.89 -18.24
CA SER A 118 -18.75 -6.59 -17.72
C SER A 118 -18.43 -6.76 -16.24
N GLU A 119 -17.42 -6.05 -15.74
CA GLU A 119 -17.12 -6.00 -14.31
C GLU A 119 -16.61 -4.63 -13.89
N ARG A 120 -16.77 -4.31 -12.61
CA ARG A 120 -16.22 -3.12 -11.96
C ARG A 120 -15.75 -3.48 -10.57
N LEU A 121 -14.58 -2.98 -10.19
CA LEU A 121 -14.00 -3.17 -8.86
C LEU A 121 -14.27 -1.95 -7.99
N LEU A 122 -14.39 -2.20 -6.69
CA LEU A 122 -14.52 -1.19 -5.65
C LEU A 122 -13.66 -1.63 -4.46
N THR A 123 -12.70 -0.79 -4.07
CA THR A 123 -11.86 -1.02 -2.89
C THR A 123 -12.20 0.02 -1.85
N ILE A 124 -12.49 -0.43 -0.63
CA ILE A 124 -12.80 0.42 0.51
C ILE A 124 -11.54 0.57 1.34
N PRO A 125 -10.97 1.78 1.48
CA PRO A 125 -9.78 1.99 2.29
C PRO A 125 -10.12 1.76 3.78
N TYR A 126 -9.11 1.35 4.54
CA TYR A 126 -9.22 1.31 6.00
C TYR A 126 -9.25 2.73 6.58
N THR A 127 -10.03 2.92 7.64
CA THR A 127 -9.94 4.09 8.50
C THR A 127 -8.80 3.89 9.49
N MET A 128 -7.91 4.88 9.60
CA MET A 128 -6.85 4.89 10.62
C MET A 128 -7.45 5.26 11.99
N PRO A 129 -7.17 4.48 13.05
CA PRO A 129 -7.57 4.87 14.40
C PRO A 129 -6.76 6.09 14.89
N GLU A 130 -7.38 6.93 15.73
CA GLU A 130 -6.72 8.11 16.32
C GLU A 130 -5.83 7.75 17.51
N ALA A 131 -6.12 6.64 18.18
CA ALA A 131 -5.37 6.15 19.33
C ALA A 131 -4.35 5.09 18.93
N ASP A 132 -3.32 4.91 19.76
CA ASP A 132 -2.27 3.94 19.51
C ASP A 132 -2.79 2.49 19.56
N PRO A 133 -2.26 1.59 18.71
CA PRO A 133 -2.60 0.17 18.73
C PRO A 133 -2.26 -0.47 20.08
N ARG A 134 -3.20 -1.23 20.64
CA ARG A 134 -3.04 -1.76 22.00
C ARG A 134 -3.64 -3.14 22.16
N ILE A 135 -2.91 -4.04 22.81
CA ILE A 135 -3.43 -5.33 23.30
C ILE A 135 -4.18 -5.05 24.60
N THR A 136 -5.50 -5.22 24.65
CA THR A 136 -6.29 -5.00 25.87
C THR A 136 -6.42 -6.27 26.71
N THR A 137 -6.39 -7.45 26.09
CA THR A 137 -6.42 -8.74 26.78
C THR A 137 -5.37 -9.68 26.19
N PHE A 138 -4.61 -10.36 27.04
CA PHE A 138 -3.88 -11.57 26.70
C PHE A 138 -3.81 -12.49 27.92
N GLU A 139 -4.47 -13.64 27.85
CA GLU A 139 -4.66 -14.52 28.99
C GLU A 139 -4.55 -15.99 28.57
N GLY A 140 -3.96 -16.81 29.45
CA GLY A 140 -4.01 -18.26 29.31
C GLY A 140 -5.26 -18.82 29.98
N LEU A 141 -5.96 -19.71 29.29
CA LEU A 141 -7.22 -20.31 29.74
C LEU A 141 -6.99 -21.68 30.38
N SER A 142 -6.16 -22.52 29.76
CA SER A 142 -5.88 -23.87 30.24
C SER A 142 -4.56 -24.41 29.68
N VAL A 143 -3.97 -25.39 30.39
CA VAL A 143 -2.84 -26.18 29.88
C VAL A 143 -3.25 -27.63 29.69
N ARG A 144 -2.78 -28.26 28.61
CA ARG A 144 -2.96 -29.69 28.32
C ARG A 144 -1.62 -30.34 28.03
N ASN A 145 -1.48 -31.60 28.45
CA ASN A 145 -0.27 -32.39 28.25
C ASN A 145 1.00 -31.69 28.80
N PHE A 146 0.89 -30.93 29.89
CA PHE A 146 1.97 -30.11 30.44
C PHE A 146 2.92 -30.95 31.32
N THR A 147 3.78 -31.75 30.67
CA THR A 147 4.85 -32.53 31.31
C THR A 147 6.18 -32.20 30.61
N GLU A 148 7.30 -32.38 31.30
CA GLU A 148 8.64 -32.13 30.72
C GLU A 148 8.87 -32.89 29.40
N ALA A 149 8.45 -34.16 29.33
CA ALA A 149 8.54 -34.96 28.12
C ALA A 149 7.73 -34.36 26.95
N ASN A 150 6.50 -33.91 27.24
CA ASN A 150 5.63 -33.32 26.22
C ASN A 150 6.07 -31.91 25.81
N LEU A 151 6.63 -31.12 26.73
CA LEU A 151 7.23 -29.81 26.43
C LEU A 151 8.45 -29.97 25.51
N THR A 152 9.29 -30.97 25.78
CA THR A 152 10.47 -31.29 24.94
C THR A 152 10.04 -31.73 23.53
N GLN A 153 8.96 -32.50 23.42
CA GLN A 153 8.42 -32.97 22.14
C GLN A 153 7.52 -31.96 21.42
N GLY A 154 7.20 -30.82 22.04
CA GLY A 154 6.25 -29.84 21.48
C GLY A 154 4.79 -30.30 21.47
N ASN A 155 4.44 -31.25 22.34
CA ASN A 155 3.09 -31.83 22.49
C ASN A 155 2.26 -31.15 23.58
N ALA A 156 2.88 -30.29 24.41
CA ALA A 156 2.15 -29.43 25.33
C ALA A 156 1.28 -28.43 24.57
N ARG A 157 0.11 -28.08 25.11
CA ARG A 157 -0.81 -27.10 24.53
C ARG A 157 -1.27 -26.13 25.60
N VAL A 158 -1.33 -24.86 25.23
CA VAL A 158 -1.87 -23.80 26.07
C VAL A 158 -2.97 -23.11 25.29
N ASP A 159 -4.17 -23.12 25.85
CA ASP A 159 -5.27 -22.33 25.30
C ASP A 159 -5.08 -20.87 25.73
N VAL A 160 -5.17 -19.94 24.79
CA VAL A 160 -5.01 -18.51 25.04
C VAL A 160 -6.19 -17.72 24.48
N ARG A 161 -6.45 -16.55 25.06
CA ARG A 161 -7.42 -15.56 24.60
C ARG A 161 -6.75 -14.21 24.44
N TRP A 162 -7.12 -13.47 23.40
CA TRP A 162 -6.63 -12.11 23.18
C TRP A 162 -7.73 -11.16 22.73
N GLN A 163 -7.47 -9.87 22.94
CA GLN A 163 -8.24 -8.74 22.42
C GLN A 163 -7.26 -7.60 22.13
N VAL A 164 -7.46 -6.95 20.99
CA VAL A 164 -6.72 -5.79 20.51
C VAL A 164 -7.70 -4.68 20.16
N GLU A 165 -7.26 -3.45 20.36
CA GLU A 165 -7.95 -2.22 19.98
C GLU A 165 -7.01 -1.30 19.20
N ASN A 166 -7.61 -0.40 18.42
CA ASN A 166 -6.94 0.59 17.57
C ASN A 166 -5.92 -0.04 16.62
N ARG A 167 -6.23 -1.20 16.06
CA ARG A 167 -5.31 -1.88 15.16
C ARG A 167 -5.16 -1.11 13.85
N VAL A 168 -3.91 -0.84 13.49
CA VAL A 168 -3.56 -0.13 12.25
C VAL A 168 -3.42 -1.09 11.05
N PRO A 169 -3.72 -0.63 9.83
CA PRO A 169 -3.46 -1.36 8.58
C PRO A 169 -2.01 -1.83 8.46
N GLY A 170 -1.83 -3.05 7.94
CA GLY A 170 -0.50 -3.66 7.83
C GLY A 170 0.07 -4.15 9.16
N SER A 171 -0.75 -4.37 10.19
CA SER A 171 -0.32 -5.00 11.44
C SER A 171 -0.85 -6.43 11.61
N ASN A 172 -0.14 -7.25 12.38
CA ASN A 172 -0.57 -8.61 12.74
C ASN A 172 -0.14 -9.03 14.13
N LEU A 173 -0.74 -10.12 14.62
CA LEU A 173 -0.37 -10.72 15.90
C LEU A 173 0.58 -11.90 15.71
N ILE A 174 1.59 -11.96 16.59
CA ILE A 174 2.57 -13.04 16.65
C ILE A 174 2.59 -13.61 18.08
N PHE A 175 2.64 -14.93 18.18
CA PHE A 175 2.78 -15.65 19.46
C PHE A 175 4.14 -16.35 19.56
N ASP A 176 4.97 -15.86 20.48
CA ASP A 176 6.30 -16.40 20.76
C ASP A 176 6.42 -16.91 22.18
N GLN A 177 7.35 -17.84 22.42
CA GLN A 177 7.90 -18.09 23.75
C GLN A 177 9.24 -17.37 23.88
N VAL A 178 9.38 -16.60 24.96
CA VAL A 178 10.64 -15.96 25.34
C VAL A 178 11.44 -16.93 26.20
N LEU A 179 12.69 -17.16 25.82
CA LEU A 179 13.63 -18.03 26.52
C LEU A 179 14.44 -17.25 27.57
N PRO A 180 15.11 -17.93 28.53
CA PRO A 180 15.85 -17.26 29.61
C PRO A 180 17.02 -16.38 29.14
N ASP A 181 17.50 -16.55 27.92
CA ASP A 181 18.53 -15.74 27.27
C ASP A 181 17.95 -14.53 26.50
N ASN A 182 16.67 -14.23 26.68
CA ASN A 182 15.88 -13.23 25.97
C ASN A 182 15.71 -13.47 24.46
N THR A 183 16.14 -14.62 23.93
CA THR A 183 15.76 -15.02 22.58
C THR A 183 14.31 -15.50 22.55
N SER A 184 13.70 -15.58 21.38
CA SER A 184 12.32 -16.05 21.23
C SER A 184 12.19 -17.13 20.16
N ILE A 185 11.27 -18.06 20.40
CA ILE A 185 10.87 -19.09 19.45
C ILE A 185 9.38 -18.97 19.17
N THR A 186 8.95 -19.23 17.93
CA THR A 186 7.52 -19.25 17.63
C THR A 186 6.85 -20.43 18.34
N VAL A 187 5.69 -20.18 18.92
CA VAL A 187 4.85 -21.22 19.56
C VAL A 187 3.49 -21.36 18.88
N GLU A 188 3.32 -20.70 17.74
CA GLU A 188 2.12 -20.84 16.94
C GLU A 188 2.00 -22.22 16.31
N LEU A 189 0.76 -22.70 16.23
CA LEU A 189 0.44 -23.85 15.39
C LEU A 189 0.31 -23.41 13.93
N PRO A 190 0.57 -24.30 12.95
CA PRO A 190 0.34 -24.00 11.54
C PRO A 190 -1.09 -23.53 11.28
N ARG A 191 -1.24 -22.47 10.49
CA ARG A 191 -2.53 -21.87 10.11
C ARG A 191 -2.70 -21.89 8.59
N GLU A 192 -3.94 -21.93 8.14
CA GLU A 192 -4.27 -21.88 6.70
C GLU A 192 -4.02 -20.49 6.10
N ASN A 193 -4.03 -19.44 6.93
CA ASN A 193 -3.70 -18.08 6.54
C ASN A 193 -3.00 -17.34 7.69
N LEU A 194 -2.28 -16.27 7.33
CA LEU A 194 -1.45 -15.52 8.27
C LEU A 194 -2.25 -14.52 9.12
N TRP A 195 -3.47 -14.17 8.70
CA TRP A 195 -4.30 -13.19 9.41
C TRP A 195 -4.71 -13.73 10.78
N VAL A 196 -4.35 -13.01 11.84
CA VAL A 196 -4.96 -13.18 13.16
C VAL A 196 -5.98 -12.06 13.32
N SER A 197 -7.21 -12.40 13.70
CA SER A 197 -8.22 -11.40 14.04
C SER A 197 -7.86 -10.65 15.33
N SER A 198 -8.31 -9.41 15.46
CA SER A 198 -8.04 -8.55 16.63
C SER A 198 -8.54 -9.14 17.96
N SER A 199 -9.48 -10.07 17.92
CA SER A 199 -9.92 -10.84 19.08
C SER A 199 -10.06 -12.31 18.76
N GLY A 200 -9.91 -13.16 19.77
CA GLY A 200 -10.09 -14.59 19.56
C GLY A 200 -9.59 -15.46 20.69
N GLN A 201 -9.75 -16.77 20.47
CA GLN A 201 -9.13 -17.81 21.25
C GLN A 201 -8.33 -18.73 20.32
N GLY A 202 -7.25 -19.28 20.84
CA GLY A 202 -6.33 -20.10 20.06
C GLY A 202 -5.52 -21.01 20.96
N VAL A 203 -4.69 -21.85 20.32
CA VAL A 203 -3.85 -22.81 21.02
C VAL A 203 -2.40 -22.60 20.58
N VAL A 204 -1.51 -22.45 21.54
CA VAL A 204 -0.07 -22.37 21.32
C VAL A 204 0.63 -23.62 21.86
N ALA A 205 1.78 -23.95 21.28
CA ALA A 205 2.56 -25.14 21.59
C ALA A 205 3.95 -24.75 22.14
N PRO A 206 4.06 -24.44 23.45
CA PRO A 206 5.34 -24.10 24.05
C PRO A 206 6.32 -25.26 24.04
N ARG A 207 7.59 -24.93 24.28
CA ARG A 207 8.71 -25.87 24.45
C ARG A 207 9.28 -25.78 25.85
N ALA A 208 10.01 -26.81 26.26
CA ALA A 208 10.68 -26.82 27.55
C ALA A 208 11.63 -25.61 27.68
N SER A 209 11.61 -24.96 28.85
CA SER A 209 12.52 -23.87 29.21
C SER A 209 13.50 -24.34 30.28
N ALA A 210 14.73 -23.82 30.27
CA ALA A 210 15.81 -24.26 31.17
C ALA A 210 15.55 -23.91 32.65
N ASP A 211 14.79 -22.86 32.91
CA ASP A 211 14.34 -22.43 34.24
C ASP A 211 13.02 -23.08 34.68
N GLY A 212 12.43 -23.92 33.82
CA GLY A 212 11.13 -24.55 34.04
C GLY A 212 9.92 -23.61 33.93
N GLN A 213 10.13 -22.30 33.74
CA GLN A 213 9.06 -21.33 33.54
C GLN A 213 8.86 -21.10 32.05
N ILE A 214 7.60 -21.15 31.60
CA ILE A 214 7.26 -20.87 30.21
C ILE A 214 6.69 -19.45 30.14
N ARG A 215 7.37 -18.55 29.43
CA ARG A 215 6.90 -17.18 29.18
C ARG A 215 6.46 -17.04 27.73
N ILE A 216 5.17 -16.90 27.50
CA ILE A 216 4.60 -16.68 26.16
C ILE A 216 4.31 -15.19 26.01
N ARG A 217 4.68 -14.64 24.86
CA ARG A 217 4.49 -13.24 24.46
C ARG A 217 3.54 -13.18 23.27
N LEU A 218 2.50 -12.35 23.40
CA LEU A 218 1.74 -11.83 22.27
C LEU A 218 2.37 -10.50 21.85
N SER A 219 2.67 -10.33 20.57
CA SER A 219 3.14 -9.06 20.00
C SER A 219 2.20 -8.62 18.88
N LEU A 220 1.75 -7.38 18.94
CA LEU A 220 1.11 -6.70 17.82
C LEU A 220 2.21 -5.98 17.03
N VAL A 221 2.47 -6.38 15.80
CA VAL A 221 3.62 -5.90 15.00
C VAL A 221 3.20 -5.31 13.67
N ASP A 222 4.03 -4.43 13.09
CA ASP A 222 3.97 -4.11 11.66
C ASP A 222 4.45 -5.31 10.84
N VAL A 223 3.66 -5.77 9.86
CA VAL A 223 3.96 -6.98 9.08
C VAL A 223 5.15 -6.84 8.14
N ARG A 224 5.57 -5.62 7.83
CA ARG A 224 6.70 -5.33 6.93
C ARG A 224 8.01 -5.27 7.70
N THR A 225 7.99 -4.68 8.90
CA THR A 225 9.22 -4.44 9.69
C THR A 225 9.38 -5.38 10.88
N ASN A 226 8.33 -6.09 11.29
CA ASN A 226 8.25 -6.86 12.54
C ASN A 226 8.48 -6.03 13.81
N VAL A 227 8.39 -4.70 13.73
CA VAL A 227 8.50 -3.83 14.92
C VAL A 227 7.18 -3.93 15.71
N PRO A 228 7.24 -4.21 17.03
CA PRO A 228 6.05 -4.29 17.86
C PRO A 228 5.49 -2.90 18.19
N TYR A 229 4.16 -2.76 18.09
CA TYR A 229 3.38 -1.65 18.63
C TYR A 229 3.08 -1.85 20.12
N ASP A 230 2.67 -3.06 20.52
CA ASP A 230 2.37 -3.43 21.91
C ASP A 230 2.69 -4.90 22.16
N GLN A 231 2.96 -5.25 23.42
CA GLN A 231 3.32 -6.60 23.85
C GLN A 231 2.61 -6.98 25.16
N ALA A 232 2.20 -8.23 25.27
CA ALA A 232 1.61 -8.78 26.49
C ALA A 232 2.16 -10.18 26.76
N PHE A 233 2.18 -10.60 28.03
CA PHE A 233 2.79 -11.85 28.45
C PHE A 233 1.84 -12.72 29.26
N ILE A 234 2.01 -14.03 29.13
CA ILE A 234 1.55 -15.01 30.12
C ILE A 234 2.74 -15.85 30.56
N THR A 235 2.78 -16.18 31.84
CA THR A 235 3.78 -17.03 32.44
C THR A 235 3.11 -18.28 32.98
N ILE A 236 3.70 -19.44 32.71
CA ILE A 236 3.22 -20.73 33.16
C ILE A 236 4.30 -21.34 34.04
N ALA A 237 3.95 -21.57 35.30
CA ALA A 237 4.82 -22.22 36.26
C ALA A 237 4.95 -23.73 35.97
N PRO A 238 5.97 -24.42 36.51
CA PRO A 238 6.17 -25.86 36.30
C PRO A 238 4.97 -26.73 36.70
N ASP A 239 4.14 -26.28 37.63
CA ASP A 239 2.92 -26.96 38.07
C ASP A 239 1.70 -26.71 37.15
N GLY A 240 1.88 -25.94 36.08
CA GLY A 240 0.84 -25.58 35.11
C GLY A 240 0.02 -24.35 35.52
N THR A 241 0.34 -23.69 36.63
CA THR A 241 -0.34 -22.45 37.04
C THR A 241 -0.02 -21.33 36.06
N ILE A 242 -1.06 -20.65 35.57
CA ILE A 242 -0.94 -19.53 34.61
C ILE A 242 -1.09 -18.20 35.35
N THR A 243 -0.18 -17.27 35.08
CA THR A 243 -0.28 -15.87 35.47
C THR A 243 -0.18 -14.98 34.23
N SER A 244 -1.08 -14.02 34.08
CA SER A 244 -0.99 -13.02 33.02
C SER A 244 -0.24 -11.81 33.56
N GLU A 245 0.72 -11.30 32.78
CA GLU A 245 1.45 -10.09 33.08
C GLU A 245 1.32 -9.13 31.89
N ARG A 246 0.81 -7.93 32.19
CA ARG A 246 0.91 -6.83 31.25
C ARG A 246 2.20 -6.09 31.55
N VAL A 247 3.09 -6.04 30.57
CA VAL A 247 4.03 -4.93 30.51
C VAL A 247 3.20 -3.80 29.92
N GLU A 248 2.65 -2.92 30.76
CA GLU A 248 2.31 -1.61 30.22
C GLU A 248 3.59 -1.11 29.55
N ALA A 249 3.49 -0.64 28.31
CA ALA A 249 4.51 0.22 27.75
C ALA A 249 4.63 1.43 28.70
N SER A 250 5.39 1.23 29.77
CA SER A 250 5.96 2.30 30.55
C SER A 250 6.82 2.99 29.51
N GLN A 251 6.46 4.22 29.23
CA GLN A 251 7.40 5.19 28.70
C GLN A 251 8.68 5.08 29.55
N GLU A 252 9.66 4.30 29.10
CA GLU A 252 11.03 4.43 29.57
C GLU A 252 11.50 5.80 29.04
N GLY A 253 11.64 6.86 29.85
CA GLY A 253 11.52 6.94 31.30
C GLY A 253 10.98 8.28 31.79
N SER A 254 10.05 8.19 32.74
CA SER A 254 9.93 9.13 33.85
C SER A 254 9.52 8.36 35.10
N ALA A 255 10.50 7.74 35.78
CA ALA A 255 10.36 7.32 37.17
C ALA A 255 11.68 7.55 37.91
N GLU A 256 11.69 8.71 38.54
CA GLU A 256 12.57 9.23 39.58
C GLU A 256 13.05 8.17 40.59
N THR A 257 14.33 7.82 40.55
CA THR A 257 15.07 7.38 41.75
C THR A 257 15.90 8.55 42.22
N THR A 258 15.59 9.04 43.42
CA THR A 258 16.26 10.15 44.09
C THR A 258 17.74 9.82 44.33
N ALA A 259 18.61 10.20 43.39
CA ALA A 259 20.04 10.34 43.63
C ALA A 259 20.46 11.69 43.04
N VAL A 260 20.90 12.58 43.92
CA VAL A 260 21.36 13.93 43.63
C VAL A 260 22.56 13.88 42.68
N LEU A 261 22.32 14.11 41.38
CA LEU A 261 23.31 14.52 40.40
C LEU A 261 22.67 15.60 39.53
N GLU A 262 23.45 16.64 39.24
CA GLU A 262 23.01 17.92 38.68
C GLU A 262 22.20 17.79 37.36
N PRO A 263 21.17 18.64 37.14
CA PRO A 263 20.29 18.52 35.98
C PRO A 263 21.02 18.86 34.69
N SER A 264 21.16 17.88 33.81
CA SER A 264 21.33 18.13 32.38
C SER A 264 19.97 18.54 31.79
N THR A 265 19.99 19.58 30.96
CA THR A 265 18.79 20.18 30.38
C THR A 265 18.07 19.16 29.48
N PRO A 266 16.73 18.98 29.62
CA PRO A 266 15.98 18.10 28.73
C PRO A 266 16.10 18.56 27.27
N PRO A 267 16.10 17.64 26.28
CA PRO A 267 15.94 18.02 24.87
C PRO A 267 14.62 18.78 24.70
N ALA A 268 14.65 19.90 23.98
CA ALA A 268 13.47 20.71 23.74
C ALA A 268 12.37 19.89 23.06
N GLU A 269 11.17 19.92 23.64
CA GLU A 269 9.94 19.38 23.06
C GLU A 269 9.70 20.02 21.67
N ARG A 270 9.43 19.20 20.65
CA ARG A 270 9.20 19.69 19.29
C ARG A 270 7.97 20.60 19.27
N GLN A 271 8.15 21.88 18.93
CA GLN A 271 7.02 22.80 18.77
C GLN A 271 6.41 22.64 17.37
N PRO A 272 5.07 22.54 17.25
CA PRO A 272 4.37 22.58 15.96
C PRO A 272 4.73 23.84 15.18
N VAL A 273 4.91 23.70 13.87
CA VAL A 273 5.24 24.81 12.98
C VAL A 273 4.05 25.77 12.86
N ASP A 274 4.22 27.05 13.26
CA ASP A 274 3.18 28.08 13.07
C ASP A 274 3.11 28.51 11.60
N CYS A 275 2.11 27.96 10.90
CA CYS A 275 1.80 28.20 9.50
C CYS A 275 1.65 29.68 9.09
N ALA A 276 1.33 30.58 10.01
CA ALA A 276 1.20 32.01 9.71
C ALA A 276 2.56 32.71 9.53
N THR A 277 3.65 32.09 9.97
CA THR A 277 4.98 32.73 10.07
C THR A 277 6.03 32.12 9.13
N VAL A 278 5.75 30.96 8.53
CA VAL A 278 6.70 30.26 7.66
C VAL A 278 6.60 30.74 6.23
N THR A 279 7.73 31.18 5.66
CA THR A 279 7.79 31.55 4.24
C THR A 279 7.94 30.30 3.37
N PRO A 280 7.47 30.30 2.11
CA PRO A 280 7.60 29.14 1.24
C PRO A 280 9.03 28.61 1.04
N ALA A 281 10.04 29.48 1.12
CA ALA A 281 11.44 29.09 1.03
C ALA A 281 11.95 28.30 2.26
N GLN A 282 11.27 28.41 3.40
CA GLN A 282 11.64 27.73 4.65
C GLN A 282 10.96 26.36 4.79
N VAL A 283 9.78 26.18 4.18
CA VAL A 283 9.01 24.93 4.24
C VAL A 283 9.81 23.66 3.94
N PRO A 284 10.61 23.57 2.85
CA PRO A 284 11.35 22.35 2.57
C PRO A 284 12.44 22.04 3.61
N LEU A 285 12.87 23.02 4.41
CA LEU A 285 13.99 22.89 5.36
C LEU A 285 13.54 22.57 6.78
N ILE A 286 12.39 23.10 7.21
CA ILE A 286 11.95 23.00 8.61
C ILE A 286 10.76 22.07 8.81
N GLY A 287 10.01 21.74 7.74
CA GLY A 287 8.86 20.87 7.84
C GLY A 287 9.28 19.40 7.88
N TYR A 288 8.56 18.58 8.65
CA TYR A 288 8.67 17.13 8.65
C TYR A 288 7.47 16.52 7.90
N PRO A 289 7.57 15.26 7.43
CA PRO A 289 6.40 14.53 6.94
C PRO A 289 5.29 14.52 7.99
N GLY A 290 4.10 14.99 7.62
CA GLY A 290 2.96 15.13 8.54
C GLY A 290 2.84 16.49 9.25
N ASP A 291 3.86 17.36 9.22
CA ASP A 291 3.80 18.72 9.80
C ASP A 291 3.15 19.75 8.85
N GLY A 292 2.51 19.28 7.78
CA GLY A 292 1.97 20.14 6.74
C GLY A 292 0.96 21.15 7.28
N CYS A 293 1.01 22.38 6.77
CA CYS A 293 -0.09 23.32 6.91
C CYS A 293 -1.22 22.88 5.98
N HIS A 294 -1.89 21.77 6.32
CA HIS A 294 -2.93 21.12 5.53
C HIS A 294 -4.16 22.00 5.31
N VAL A 295 -4.30 23.06 6.12
CA VAL A 295 -5.41 24.01 6.05
C VAL A 295 -4.87 25.44 6.14
N PHE A 296 -5.20 26.27 5.17
CA PHE A 296 -4.98 27.71 5.16
C PHE A 296 -6.30 28.43 4.99
N THR A 297 -6.62 29.37 5.87
CA THR A 297 -7.79 30.24 5.70
C THR A 297 -7.31 31.65 5.40
N ASP A 298 -7.63 32.15 4.22
CA ASP A 298 -7.32 33.52 3.83
C ASP A 298 -8.13 34.50 4.68
N ALA A 299 -7.45 35.33 5.46
CA ALA A 299 -8.10 36.25 6.39
C ALA A 299 -8.92 37.36 5.71
N ALA A 300 -8.67 37.66 4.44
CA ALA A 300 -9.36 38.72 3.70
C ALA A 300 -10.62 38.23 3.00
N SER A 301 -10.60 36.99 2.49
CA SER A 301 -11.71 36.39 1.74
C SER A 301 -12.52 35.37 2.54
N GLY A 302 -11.98 34.86 3.66
CA GLY A 302 -12.57 33.77 4.42
C GLY A 302 -12.51 32.41 3.69
N GLN A 303 -11.81 32.32 2.57
CA GLN A 303 -11.66 31.10 1.79
C GLN A 303 -10.68 30.15 2.48
N THR A 304 -11.12 28.92 2.73
CA THR A 304 -10.26 27.83 3.21
C THR A 304 -9.68 27.06 2.02
N VAL A 305 -8.38 26.82 2.06
CA VAL A 305 -7.60 26.04 1.09
C VAL A 305 -6.94 24.90 1.82
N THR A 306 -7.09 23.68 1.30
CA THR A 306 -6.60 22.46 1.95
C THR A 306 -5.87 21.55 0.98
N VAL A 307 -4.80 20.91 1.46
CA VAL A 307 -4.22 19.73 0.82
C VAL A 307 -4.81 18.51 1.51
N ASP A 308 -5.90 17.99 0.94
CA ASP A 308 -6.70 16.90 1.52
C ASP A 308 -5.96 15.56 1.44
N GLN A 309 -5.21 15.35 0.35
CA GLN A 309 -4.42 14.14 0.14
C GLN A 309 -3.13 14.49 -0.62
N PHE A 310 -2.00 13.95 -0.17
CA PHE A 310 -0.77 13.89 -0.94
C PHE A 310 0.01 12.63 -0.55
N THR A 311 -0.05 11.61 -1.40
CA THR A 311 0.42 10.26 -1.08
C THR A 311 1.23 9.64 -2.21
N SER A 312 2.15 8.75 -1.86
CA SER A 312 2.79 7.81 -2.79
C SER A 312 2.43 6.38 -2.42
N SER A 313 2.36 5.49 -3.41
CA SER A 313 2.20 4.05 -3.14
C SER A 313 3.52 3.34 -2.83
N VAL A 314 4.65 4.06 -2.84
CA VAL A 314 5.96 3.55 -2.43
C VAL A 314 6.47 4.31 -1.21
N THR A 315 7.31 3.65 -0.42
CA THR A 315 7.92 4.23 0.79
C THR A 315 9.42 4.46 0.65
N LEU A 316 10.00 4.02 -0.47
CA LEU A 316 11.42 4.20 -0.80
C LEU A 316 11.53 4.80 -2.20
N ALA A 317 12.51 5.68 -2.39
CA ALA A 317 12.76 6.37 -3.65
C ALA A 317 14.27 6.38 -3.96
N PRO A 318 14.87 5.25 -4.36
CA PRO A 318 16.25 5.23 -4.80
C PRO A 318 16.43 6.04 -6.08
N ALA A 319 17.66 6.46 -6.35
CA ALA A 319 18.03 7.15 -7.59
C ALA A 319 17.50 6.41 -8.84
N GLN A 320 17.01 7.16 -9.83
CA GLN A 320 16.37 6.66 -11.06
C GLN A 320 15.05 5.90 -10.87
N ALA A 321 14.54 5.71 -9.64
CA ALA A 321 13.23 5.13 -9.42
C ALA A 321 12.12 6.01 -10.00
N THR A 322 11.01 5.39 -10.40
CA THR A 322 9.81 6.14 -10.78
C THR A 322 8.78 6.00 -9.68
N ILE A 323 8.44 7.12 -9.05
CA ILE A 323 7.53 7.18 -7.90
C ILE A 323 6.11 7.58 -8.36
N PRO A 324 5.08 6.75 -8.11
CA PRO A 324 3.70 7.14 -8.34
C PRO A 324 3.21 8.05 -7.20
N LEU A 325 2.57 9.15 -7.57
CA LEU A 325 1.99 10.15 -6.66
C LEU A 325 0.51 10.37 -6.98
N SER A 326 -0.28 10.60 -5.95
CA SER A 326 -1.68 11.03 -6.06
C SER A 326 -1.97 12.17 -5.09
N TRP A 327 -2.78 13.13 -5.51
CA TRP A 327 -3.13 14.27 -4.70
C TRP A 327 -4.57 14.76 -4.89
N GLN A 328 -5.05 15.41 -3.84
CA GLN A 328 -6.34 16.09 -3.79
C GLN A 328 -6.17 17.41 -3.02
N VAL A 329 -6.63 18.49 -3.64
CA VAL A 329 -6.55 19.85 -3.11
C VAL A 329 -7.92 20.50 -3.21
N SER A 330 -8.41 21.07 -2.11
CA SER A 330 -9.67 21.83 -2.08
C SER A 330 -9.41 23.31 -1.86
N GLY A 331 -10.25 24.17 -2.45
CA GLY A 331 -10.16 25.62 -2.30
C GLY A 331 -9.06 26.32 -3.10
N ALA A 332 -8.16 25.59 -3.78
CA ALA A 332 -7.19 26.16 -4.72
C ALA A 332 -7.52 25.85 -6.18
N GLN A 333 -6.99 26.67 -7.10
CA GLN A 333 -7.18 26.50 -8.55
C GLN A 333 -6.14 25.60 -9.19
N ASN A 334 -4.93 25.54 -8.62
CA ASN A 334 -3.84 24.70 -9.12
C ASN A 334 -3.06 24.09 -7.96
N ALA A 335 -2.19 23.14 -8.31
CA ALA A 335 -1.20 22.55 -7.45
C ALA A 335 0.21 22.76 -8.03
N ILE A 336 1.22 22.71 -7.15
CA ILE A 336 2.64 22.63 -7.53
C ILE A 336 3.28 21.50 -6.74
N ILE A 337 4.04 20.64 -7.41
CA ILE A 337 4.92 19.66 -6.73
C ILE A 337 6.35 20.13 -6.88
N GLU A 338 7.04 20.28 -5.75
CA GLU A 338 8.47 20.60 -5.71
C GLU A 338 9.24 19.39 -5.16
N MET A 339 10.41 19.15 -5.73
CA MET A 339 11.28 18.03 -5.41
C MET A 339 12.63 18.52 -4.88
N TYR A 340 13.07 17.97 -3.76
CA TYR A 340 14.31 18.31 -3.08
C TYR A 340 15.10 17.04 -2.78
N SER A 341 16.42 17.09 -2.93
CA SER A 341 17.31 16.02 -2.48
C SER A 341 17.37 16.04 -0.96
N LEU A 342 17.17 14.89 -0.30
CA LEU A 342 17.31 14.83 1.16
C LEU A 342 18.73 15.21 1.62
N ALA A 343 19.74 14.87 0.83
CA ALA A 343 21.13 15.23 1.11
C ALA A 343 21.34 16.76 1.11
N ASP A 344 20.71 17.48 0.18
CA ASP A 344 20.86 18.94 0.07
C ASP A 344 20.09 19.70 1.16
N LEU A 345 19.15 19.05 1.84
CA LEU A 345 18.36 19.65 2.90
C LEU A 345 19.05 19.59 4.27
N GLU A 346 19.96 18.63 4.48
CA GLU A 346 20.70 18.50 5.75
C GLU A 346 21.65 19.70 5.99
N ASP A 347 22.23 20.25 4.92
CA ASP A 347 23.31 21.25 5.01
C ASP A 347 22.87 22.69 4.72
N ALA A 348 21.62 22.91 4.32
CA ALA A 348 21.20 24.17 3.72
C ALA A 348 20.31 25.04 4.60
N THR A 349 20.48 26.36 4.47
CA THR A 349 19.58 27.37 5.01
C THR A 349 18.57 27.89 3.98
N THR A 350 18.81 27.59 2.69
CA THR A 350 17.95 27.82 1.53
C THR A 350 18.39 26.89 0.39
N THR A 351 17.54 25.97 -0.05
CA THR A 351 17.80 25.13 -1.24
C THR A 351 16.66 25.33 -2.22
N PRO A 352 16.90 25.74 -3.47
CA PRO A 352 15.86 25.75 -4.48
C PRO A 352 15.43 24.32 -4.81
N PRO A 353 14.18 24.09 -5.25
CA PRO A 353 13.76 22.78 -5.69
C PRO A 353 14.58 22.34 -6.91
N ALA A 354 15.04 21.10 -6.90
CA ALA A 354 15.75 20.52 -8.04
C ALA A 354 14.82 20.35 -9.25
N LEU A 355 13.56 20.00 -8.98
CA LEU A 355 12.48 19.94 -9.98
C LEU A 355 11.22 20.59 -9.42
N SER A 356 10.49 21.29 -10.29
CA SER A 356 9.20 21.89 -9.98
C SER A 356 8.21 21.55 -11.09
N PHE A 357 7.04 21.03 -10.71
CA PHE A 357 5.93 20.71 -11.57
C PHE A 357 4.81 21.72 -11.29
N GLU A 358 4.74 22.75 -12.13
CA GLU A 358 3.77 23.84 -12.00
C GLU A 358 2.49 23.58 -12.82
N ASP A 359 1.46 24.40 -12.60
CA ASP A 359 0.19 24.36 -13.35
C ASP A 359 -0.52 22.99 -13.27
N LEU A 360 -0.33 22.23 -12.18
CA LEU A 360 -1.02 20.95 -11.96
C LEU A 360 -2.50 21.19 -11.60
N PRO A 361 -3.42 20.31 -12.03
CA PRO A 361 -4.81 20.38 -11.58
C PRO A 361 -4.91 20.17 -10.06
N PRO A 362 -5.94 20.72 -9.39
CA PRO A 362 -6.13 20.53 -7.94
C PRO A 362 -6.19 19.06 -7.51
N ASN A 363 -6.68 18.18 -8.39
CA ASN A 363 -6.74 16.74 -8.15
C ASN A 363 -6.05 16.03 -9.31
N GLY A 364 -5.19 15.07 -8.99
CA GLY A 364 -4.44 14.38 -10.03
C GLY A 364 -3.58 13.24 -9.51
N ALA A 365 -2.96 12.54 -10.47
CA ALA A 365 -1.94 11.56 -10.20
C ALA A 365 -0.86 11.67 -11.28
N ALA A 366 0.39 11.42 -10.89
CA ALA A 366 1.54 11.46 -11.79
C ALA A 366 2.60 10.46 -11.33
N SER A 367 3.44 10.03 -12.27
CA SER A 367 4.65 9.28 -11.97
C SER A 367 5.85 10.18 -12.22
N ILE A 368 6.72 10.32 -11.22
CA ILE A 368 7.90 11.17 -11.31
C ILE A 368 9.15 10.31 -11.20
N SER A 369 10.12 10.49 -12.11
CA SER A 369 11.41 9.81 -12.02
C SER A 369 12.36 10.59 -11.12
N ILE A 370 13.00 9.89 -10.19
CA ILE A 370 14.00 10.43 -9.26
C ILE A 370 15.32 10.63 -10.01
N PRO A 371 15.94 11.82 -9.93
CA PRO A 371 17.25 12.05 -10.55
C PRO A 371 18.34 11.08 -10.03
N GLU A 372 19.37 10.84 -10.83
CA GLU A 372 20.45 9.90 -10.49
C GLU A 372 21.28 10.33 -9.27
N ASP A 373 21.37 11.64 -9.03
CA ASP A 373 22.12 12.27 -7.95
C ASP A 373 21.42 12.22 -6.58
N PHE A 374 20.17 11.73 -6.51
CA PHE A 374 19.36 11.68 -5.28
C PHE A 374 19.66 10.41 -4.48
N THR A 375 20.88 10.29 -4.00
CA THR A 375 21.41 9.05 -3.37
C THR A 375 20.88 8.79 -1.96
N MET A 376 20.33 9.80 -1.28
CA MET A 376 19.71 9.68 0.05
C MET A 376 18.18 9.62 0.01
N GLY A 377 17.59 9.72 -1.19
CA GLY A 377 16.15 9.82 -1.40
C GLY A 377 15.71 11.25 -1.64
N VAL A 378 14.40 11.47 -1.50
CA VAL A 378 13.73 12.70 -1.95
C VAL A 378 12.76 13.22 -0.90
N ARG A 379 12.68 14.55 -0.80
CA ARG A 379 11.56 15.26 -0.18
C ARG A 379 10.69 15.87 -1.27
N LEU A 380 9.40 15.61 -1.19
CA LEU A 380 8.40 16.20 -2.06
C LEU A 380 7.54 17.16 -1.25
N VAL A 381 7.34 18.35 -1.79
CA VAL A 381 6.45 19.36 -1.21
C VAL A 381 5.33 19.64 -2.20
N MET A 382 4.11 19.32 -1.79
CA MET A 382 2.90 19.69 -2.53
C MET A 382 2.42 21.05 -2.05
N TRP A 383 2.13 21.96 -2.97
CA TRP A 383 1.56 23.27 -2.69
C TRP A 383 0.17 23.39 -3.32
N ALA A 384 -0.81 23.80 -2.53
CA ALA A 384 -2.08 24.32 -3.01
C ALA A 384 -1.91 25.80 -3.38
N VAL A 385 -2.18 26.17 -4.64
CA VAL A 385 -1.86 27.51 -5.14
C VAL A 385 -2.98 28.17 -5.94
N ASN A 386 -3.03 29.50 -5.87
CA ASN A 386 -3.89 30.33 -6.74
C ASN A 386 -3.05 31.26 -7.61
N PRO A 387 -3.44 31.54 -8.86
CA PRO A 387 -2.75 32.50 -9.72
C PRO A 387 -2.70 33.89 -9.07
N THR A 388 -1.54 34.55 -9.12
CA THR A 388 -1.38 35.93 -8.64
C THR A 388 -1.21 36.87 -9.83
N PRO A 389 -2.30 37.48 -10.37
CA PRO A 389 -2.22 38.29 -11.58
C PRO A 389 -1.35 39.55 -11.44
N ASN A 390 -0.97 39.94 -10.22
CA ASN A 390 -0.30 41.21 -9.93
C ASN A 390 1.12 41.07 -9.32
N ASN A 391 1.68 39.85 -9.23
CA ASN A 391 3.03 39.67 -8.71
C ASN A 391 4.01 39.31 -9.84
N PRO A 392 4.92 40.22 -10.26
CA PRO A 392 5.86 39.94 -11.34
C PRO A 392 6.93 38.90 -10.96
N ASN A 393 7.11 38.61 -9.67
CA ASN A 393 8.14 37.70 -9.17
C ASN A 393 7.61 36.30 -8.82
N SER A 394 6.28 36.08 -8.86
CA SER A 394 5.67 34.76 -8.67
C SER A 394 4.36 34.66 -9.44
N ARG A 395 4.20 33.62 -10.24
CA ARG A 395 2.93 33.32 -10.94
C ARG A 395 1.83 32.86 -9.99
N PHE A 396 2.21 32.37 -8.80
CA PHE A 396 1.30 31.74 -7.86
C PHE A 396 1.48 32.26 -6.42
N ALA A 397 0.37 32.37 -5.71
CA ALA A 397 0.36 32.42 -4.25
C ALA A 397 0.33 30.98 -3.73
N ARG A 398 1.34 30.61 -2.94
CA ARG A 398 1.38 29.33 -2.21
C ARG A 398 0.58 29.49 -0.91
N LEU A 399 -0.48 28.71 -0.74
CA LEU A 399 -1.48 28.91 0.31
C LEU A 399 -1.39 27.84 1.40
N SER A 400 -1.40 26.56 1.01
CA SER A 400 -1.31 25.39 1.90
C SER A 400 -0.31 24.38 1.33
N TYR A 401 0.25 23.50 2.16
CA TYR A 401 1.20 22.49 1.71
C TYR A 401 1.14 21.17 2.48
N ALA A 402 1.68 20.13 1.84
CA ALA A 402 1.97 18.82 2.45
C ALA A 402 3.36 18.34 2.06
N ILE A 403 4.04 17.63 2.97
CA ILE A 403 5.40 17.10 2.78
C ILE A 403 5.35 15.58 2.77
N LEU A 404 6.08 14.98 1.82
CA LEU A 404 6.30 13.54 1.73
C LEU A 404 7.80 13.27 1.56
N ASP A 405 8.41 12.58 2.53
CA ASP A 405 9.79 12.11 2.42
C ASP A 405 9.82 10.64 2.03
N LEU A 406 10.68 10.32 1.06
CA LEU A 406 10.91 8.97 0.57
C LEU A 406 12.43 8.70 0.56
N PRO A 407 12.99 8.03 1.57
CA PRO A 407 14.43 7.74 1.63
C PRO A 407 14.84 6.74 0.54
N ALA A 408 16.12 6.72 0.16
CA ALA A 408 16.60 5.79 -0.87
C ALA A 408 16.69 4.34 -0.35
N THR A 409 16.96 4.14 0.94
CA THR A 409 17.03 2.82 1.59
C THR A 409 16.25 2.76 2.89
N ALA A 410 15.92 1.53 3.33
CA ALA A 410 15.25 1.31 4.61
C ALA A 410 16.11 1.75 5.82
N ASP A 411 17.43 1.55 5.75
CA ASP A 411 18.35 2.00 6.80
C ASP A 411 18.33 3.53 6.94
N GLN A 412 18.23 4.25 5.83
CA GLN A 412 18.09 5.71 5.83
C GLN A 412 16.72 6.17 6.40
N ALA A 413 15.67 5.36 6.26
CA ALA A 413 14.38 5.62 6.91
C ALA A 413 14.49 5.59 8.44
N MET A 414 15.38 4.76 8.99
CA MET A 414 15.63 4.65 10.43
C MET A 414 16.58 5.72 10.97
N LEU A 415 17.32 6.41 10.09
CA LEU A 415 18.30 7.42 10.44
C LEU A 415 17.74 8.85 10.47
N GLN A 416 16.45 9.11 10.20
CA GLN A 416 15.88 10.46 10.38
C GLN A 416 15.96 10.86 11.86
N PRO A 417 16.82 11.83 12.27
CA PRO A 417 17.17 11.95 13.66
C PRO A 417 16.38 13.07 14.36
N MET A 418 16.08 12.80 15.63
CA MET A 418 16.28 13.78 16.70
C MET A 418 17.68 14.42 16.54
N VAL A 419 17.83 15.53 15.81
CA VAL A 419 19.07 16.31 15.80
C VAL A 419 18.86 17.58 16.60
N THR A 420 19.45 17.59 17.78
CA THR A 420 19.70 18.76 18.61
C THR A 420 20.66 19.70 17.88
N SER A 421 20.18 20.90 17.57
CA SER A 421 20.96 21.97 16.95
C SER A 421 22.04 22.50 17.90
N SER A 422 23.29 22.50 17.45
CA SER A 422 24.33 23.41 17.96
C SER A 422 25.13 23.93 16.76
N GLN A 423 24.80 25.15 16.34
CA GLN A 423 25.54 25.90 15.34
C GLN A 423 26.90 26.33 15.89
N THR A 424 27.92 26.35 15.05
CA THR A 424 28.99 27.35 15.13
C THR A 424 29.40 27.75 13.72
N VAL A 425 29.29 29.06 13.47
CA VAL A 425 29.56 29.77 12.23
C VAL A 425 31.07 29.98 12.06
N ALA A 426 31.59 29.74 10.84
CA ALA A 426 32.77 30.46 10.34
C ALA A 426 32.75 30.52 8.81
N SER A 427 32.79 31.74 8.29
CA SER A 427 32.75 32.17 6.89
C SER A 427 34.16 32.41 6.34
N THR A 428 34.47 32.05 5.07
CA THR A 428 35.16 32.86 4.02
C THR A 428 35.29 32.07 2.67
N PRO A 429 35.74 32.63 1.51
CA PRO A 429 34.92 32.65 0.30
C PRO A 429 35.50 31.98 -0.97
N ALA A 430 34.58 31.69 -1.90
CA ALA A 430 34.64 31.70 -3.38
C ALA A 430 35.86 31.15 -4.14
N THR A 431 35.58 30.26 -5.11
CA THR A 431 36.16 30.38 -6.46
C THR A 431 35.16 29.88 -7.52
N GLN A 432 34.87 30.76 -8.49
CA GLN A 432 34.03 30.51 -9.66
C GLN A 432 34.69 29.53 -10.62
N SER A 433 33.90 28.60 -11.20
CA SER A 433 34.31 27.78 -12.35
C SER A 433 33.44 28.09 -13.57
N THR A 434 34.11 28.19 -14.71
CA THR A 434 33.68 28.82 -15.96
C THR A 434 32.85 27.86 -16.82
N ALA A 435 31.68 28.32 -17.30
CA ALA A 435 30.81 27.56 -18.20
C ALA A 435 31.30 27.56 -19.66
N ALA A 436 31.12 26.43 -20.35
CA ALA A 436 31.36 26.24 -21.78
C ALA A 436 30.08 26.56 -22.61
N PRO A 437 30.20 27.00 -23.87
CA PRO A 437 29.10 27.58 -24.63
C PRO A 437 28.15 26.54 -25.23
N ALA A 438 26.85 26.81 -25.15
CA ALA A 438 25.78 26.04 -25.77
C ALA A 438 25.71 26.24 -27.30
N SER A 439 25.42 25.16 -28.03
CA SER A 439 25.14 25.16 -29.47
C SER A 439 23.78 25.79 -29.79
N PRO A 440 23.60 26.40 -30.98
CA PRO A 440 22.36 27.09 -31.35
C PRO A 440 21.22 26.12 -31.69
N THR A 441 20.12 26.23 -30.94
CA THR A 441 18.86 25.53 -31.18
C THR A 441 18.13 26.12 -32.40
N ARG A 442 17.73 25.27 -33.35
CA ARG A 442 16.93 25.65 -34.52
C ARG A 442 15.49 25.99 -34.11
N THR A 443 15.00 27.11 -34.63
CA THR A 443 13.59 27.54 -34.55
C THR A 443 12.70 26.60 -35.39
N PRO A 444 11.66 25.97 -34.83
CA PRO A 444 10.67 25.23 -35.62
C PRO A 444 9.72 26.18 -36.35
N ALA A 445 9.36 25.81 -37.57
CA ALA A 445 8.45 26.57 -38.43
C ALA A 445 7.00 26.55 -37.88
N PRO A 446 6.23 27.64 -38.01
CA PRO A 446 4.84 27.67 -37.58
C PRO A 446 3.97 26.84 -38.54
N GLY A 447 3.37 25.74 -38.08
CA GLY A 447 2.35 25.04 -38.88
C GLY A 447 2.01 23.59 -38.53
N GLU A 448 2.78 22.88 -37.71
CA GLU A 448 2.45 21.50 -37.33
C GLU A 448 1.66 21.48 -36.01
N ILE A 449 0.39 21.06 -36.08
CA ILE A 449 -0.41 20.74 -34.90
C ILE A 449 0.30 19.56 -34.21
N PRO A 450 0.68 19.67 -32.93
CA PRO A 450 1.31 18.55 -32.23
C PRO A 450 0.37 17.34 -32.29
N PRO A 451 0.89 16.12 -32.56
CA PRO A 451 0.07 14.92 -32.54
C PRO A 451 -0.64 14.86 -31.18
N THR A 452 -1.95 14.62 -31.21
CA THR A 452 -2.75 14.40 -30.01
C THR A 452 -2.03 13.37 -29.14
N PRO A 453 -1.73 13.68 -27.86
CA PRO A 453 -1.02 12.73 -27.01
C PRO A 453 -1.81 11.42 -26.99
N SER A 454 -1.12 10.31 -27.24
CA SER A 454 -1.74 9.00 -27.12
C SER A 454 -2.27 8.85 -25.68
N PRO A 455 -3.45 8.24 -25.49
CA PRO A 455 -4.00 8.07 -24.15
C PRO A 455 -2.99 7.34 -23.27
N ILE A 456 -2.75 7.88 -22.06
CA ILE A 456 -1.95 7.22 -21.04
C ILE A 456 -2.64 5.88 -20.74
N SER A 457 -1.91 4.80 -20.94
CA SER A 457 -2.41 3.43 -20.72
C SER A 457 -1.81 2.92 -19.41
N ILE A 458 -2.66 2.67 -18.41
CA ILE A 458 -2.23 2.00 -17.17
C ILE A 458 -2.05 0.51 -17.49
N VAL A 459 -0.86 -0.02 -17.22
CA VAL A 459 -0.54 -1.45 -17.42
C VAL A 459 -0.28 -2.08 -16.06
N PHE A 460 -1.08 -3.09 -15.72
CA PHE A 460 -0.83 -3.88 -14.52
C PHE A 460 0.34 -4.83 -14.75
N ALA A 461 1.19 -4.96 -13.73
CA ALA A 461 2.30 -5.89 -13.74
C ALA A 461 2.36 -6.68 -12.42
N SER A 462 3.01 -7.83 -12.45
CA SER A 462 3.35 -8.61 -11.25
C SER A 462 4.84 -8.92 -11.29
N TYR A 463 5.48 -9.07 -10.13
CA TYR A 463 6.91 -9.33 -10.01
C TYR A 463 7.14 -10.40 -8.94
N GLN A 464 8.09 -11.30 -9.18
CA GLN A 464 8.54 -12.32 -8.23
C GLN A 464 10.07 -12.41 -8.32
N PRO A 465 10.81 -12.12 -7.23
CA PRO A 465 12.25 -12.33 -7.19
C PRO A 465 12.59 -13.82 -7.03
N PHE A 466 13.75 -14.20 -7.54
CA PHE A 466 14.34 -15.54 -7.46
C PHE A 466 15.82 -15.45 -7.09
N GLU A 467 16.41 -16.56 -6.65
CA GLU A 467 17.81 -16.62 -6.22
C GLU A 467 18.80 -16.03 -7.24
N ASN A 468 18.57 -16.29 -8.53
CA ASN A 468 19.45 -15.87 -9.62
C ASN A 468 18.72 -15.01 -10.68
N GLY A 469 17.72 -14.24 -10.27
CA GLY A 469 17.02 -13.34 -11.18
C GLY A 469 15.62 -12.94 -10.71
N ALA A 470 14.74 -12.66 -11.66
CA ALA A 470 13.35 -12.36 -11.38
C ALA A 470 12.44 -12.77 -12.54
N MET A 471 11.17 -13.01 -12.23
CA MET A 471 10.11 -13.01 -13.23
C MET A 471 9.22 -11.80 -13.04
N PHE A 472 8.79 -11.18 -14.14
CA PHE A 472 7.70 -10.21 -14.12
C PHE A 472 6.70 -10.51 -15.22
N TYR A 473 5.44 -10.21 -14.95
CA TYR A 473 4.34 -10.34 -15.89
C TYR A 473 3.78 -8.98 -16.21
N ARG A 474 3.46 -8.74 -17.48
CA ARG A 474 2.76 -7.53 -17.91
C ARG A 474 1.41 -7.86 -18.52
N ASP A 475 0.39 -7.11 -18.13
CA ASP A 475 -0.99 -7.40 -18.53
C ASP A 475 -1.36 -6.95 -19.95
N ASP A 476 -0.60 -6.03 -20.55
CA ASP A 476 -0.79 -5.58 -21.93
C ASP A 476 -0.32 -6.63 -22.95
N PHE A 477 0.84 -7.24 -22.71
CA PHE A 477 1.39 -8.30 -23.58
C PHE A 477 1.00 -9.71 -23.16
N LYS A 478 0.40 -9.86 -21.96
CA LYS A 478 0.10 -11.15 -21.33
C LYS A 478 1.32 -12.07 -21.32
N GLU A 479 2.51 -11.54 -21.08
CA GLU A 479 3.76 -12.29 -21.12
C GLU A 479 4.44 -12.33 -19.76
N VAL A 480 5.12 -13.45 -19.48
CA VAL A 480 6.08 -13.56 -18.38
C VAL A 480 7.46 -13.31 -18.96
N THR A 481 8.17 -12.31 -18.47
CA THR A 481 9.58 -12.08 -18.77
C THR A 481 10.41 -12.62 -17.62
N ILE A 482 11.43 -13.41 -17.96
CA ILE A 482 12.40 -13.96 -17.03
C ILE A 482 13.68 -13.17 -17.23
N LEU A 483 14.14 -12.49 -16.19
CA LEU A 483 15.40 -11.76 -16.17
C LEU A 483 16.39 -12.57 -15.33
N TYR A 484 17.48 -13.02 -15.94
CA TYR A 484 18.54 -13.74 -15.24
C TYR A 484 19.57 -12.78 -14.65
N ALA A 485 20.32 -13.24 -13.63
CA ALA A 485 21.35 -12.45 -12.96
C ALA A 485 22.50 -12.01 -13.90
N ASP A 486 22.69 -12.68 -15.04
CA ASP A 486 23.67 -12.29 -16.06
C ASP A 486 23.19 -11.13 -16.95
N GLY A 487 22.00 -10.59 -16.69
CA GLY A 487 21.38 -9.50 -17.43
C GLY A 487 20.67 -9.93 -18.72
N THR A 488 20.64 -11.23 -19.04
CA THR A 488 19.87 -11.75 -20.17
C THR A 488 18.40 -11.92 -19.81
N ALA A 489 17.52 -11.84 -20.81
CA ALA A 489 16.08 -11.99 -20.63
C ALA A 489 15.47 -12.98 -21.62
N VAL A 490 14.49 -13.75 -21.14
CA VAL A 490 13.67 -14.67 -21.95
C VAL A 490 12.20 -14.32 -21.78
N TYR A 491 11.47 -14.32 -22.90
CA TYR A 491 10.06 -13.98 -22.96
C TYR A 491 9.20 -15.24 -23.12
N TYR A 492 8.20 -15.37 -22.24
CA TYR A 492 7.23 -16.46 -22.21
C TYR A 492 5.82 -15.91 -22.49
N PRO A 493 5.35 -15.90 -23.75
CA PRO A 493 4.02 -15.39 -24.08
C PRO A 493 2.91 -16.30 -23.52
N GLN A 494 1.73 -15.73 -23.23
CA GLN A 494 0.58 -16.44 -22.66
C GLN A 494 0.27 -17.78 -23.33
N ALA A 495 0.36 -17.83 -24.66
CA ALA A 495 0.07 -19.03 -25.44
C ALA A 495 0.93 -20.24 -25.06
N ARG A 496 2.11 -20.02 -24.45
CA ARG A 496 3.01 -21.11 -24.00
C ARG A 496 2.70 -21.62 -22.61
N TYR A 497 2.16 -20.77 -21.72
CA TYR A 497 1.99 -21.15 -20.31
C TYR A 497 0.55 -21.26 -19.82
N ARG A 498 -0.44 -20.72 -20.55
CA ARG A 498 -1.83 -20.70 -20.07
C ARG A 498 -2.38 -22.11 -19.78
N ASP A 499 -2.01 -23.07 -20.63
CA ASP A 499 -2.51 -24.45 -20.63
C ASP A 499 -1.58 -25.39 -19.83
N LEU A 500 -0.49 -24.87 -19.25
CA LEU A 500 0.39 -25.64 -18.39
C LEU A 500 -0.28 -25.88 -17.03
N PRO A 501 -0.04 -27.06 -16.41
CA PRO A 501 -0.52 -27.33 -15.07
C PRO A 501 0.09 -26.34 -14.08
N ASP A 502 -0.66 -26.01 -13.03
CA ASP A 502 -0.10 -25.26 -11.90
C ASP A 502 1.04 -26.05 -11.25
N ASN A 503 1.99 -25.32 -10.66
CA ASN A 503 3.09 -25.90 -9.90
C ASN A 503 2.54 -26.60 -8.65
N MET A 504 2.27 -27.90 -8.77
CA MET A 504 1.74 -28.71 -7.68
C MET A 504 2.90 -29.37 -6.94
N ALA A 505 3.17 -28.86 -5.73
CA ALA A 505 3.84 -29.59 -4.65
C ALA A 505 5.35 -29.86 -4.78
N LEU A 506 6.14 -28.84 -5.13
CA LEU A 506 7.57 -28.84 -4.81
C LEU A 506 7.79 -28.14 -3.47
N PHE A 507 8.44 -28.83 -2.53
CA PHE A 507 8.83 -28.28 -1.23
C PHE A 507 10.07 -27.40 -1.43
N PRO A 508 9.97 -26.07 -1.26
CA PRO A 508 11.14 -25.21 -1.40
C PRO A 508 12.14 -25.49 -0.26
N PRO A 509 13.44 -25.27 -0.47
CA PRO A 509 14.43 -25.24 0.60
C PRO A 509 14.07 -24.21 1.68
N GLN A 510 14.65 -24.36 2.88
CA GLN A 510 14.40 -23.44 3.99
C GLN A 510 14.74 -21.99 3.60
N GLY A 511 13.80 -21.07 3.83
CA GLY A 511 13.97 -19.65 3.52
C GLY A 511 13.61 -19.27 2.08
N LEU A 512 13.10 -20.20 1.27
CA LEU A 512 12.70 -19.96 -0.11
C LEU A 512 11.22 -20.32 -0.31
N PHE A 513 10.64 -19.87 -1.42
CA PHE A 513 9.24 -20.04 -1.76
C PHE A 513 9.06 -20.84 -3.06
N SER A 514 8.01 -21.65 -3.10
CA SER A 514 7.57 -22.27 -4.34
C SER A 514 6.82 -21.22 -5.17
N PRO A 515 7.25 -20.91 -6.41
CA PRO A 515 6.57 -19.91 -7.22
C PRO A 515 5.15 -20.38 -7.57
N LEU A 516 4.18 -19.48 -7.45
CA LEU A 516 2.75 -19.76 -7.64
C LEU A 516 2.18 -19.10 -8.89
N GLY A 517 0.98 -19.54 -9.29
CA GLY A 517 0.24 -18.99 -10.42
C GLY A 517 1.04 -19.04 -11.73
N ARG A 518 0.99 -17.94 -12.49
CA ARG A 518 1.64 -17.86 -13.81
C ARG A 518 3.17 -18.05 -13.75
N PHE A 519 3.83 -17.57 -12.69
CA PHE A 519 5.28 -17.77 -12.52
C PHE A 519 5.57 -19.22 -12.17
N GLY A 520 4.77 -19.82 -11.30
CA GLY A 520 4.83 -21.25 -11.01
C GLY A 520 4.68 -22.13 -12.25
N LYS A 521 3.73 -21.81 -13.13
CA LYS A 521 3.53 -22.53 -14.40
C LYS A 521 4.76 -22.49 -15.30
N VAL A 522 5.34 -21.30 -15.50
CA VAL A 522 6.52 -21.13 -16.34
C VAL A 522 7.72 -21.84 -15.73
N TRP A 523 7.99 -21.59 -14.45
CA TRP A 523 9.10 -22.18 -13.70
C TRP A 523 9.03 -23.71 -13.65
N ALA A 524 7.88 -24.28 -13.32
CA ALA A 524 7.71 -25.73 -13.22
C ALA A 524 7.78 -26.46 -14.57
N SER A 525 7.59 -25.75 -15.69
CA SER A 525 7.49 -26.36 -17.02
C SER A 525 8.80 -26.56 -17.75
N ASP A 526 9.86 -25.88 -17.32
CA ASP A 526 11.16 -25.90 -17.99
C ASP A 526 12.28 -26.06 -16.96
N GLN A 527 12.93 -27.23 -16.97
CA GLN A 527 14.01 -27.53 -16.06
C GLN A 527 15.19 -26.55 -16.21
N ALA A 528 15.45 -26.05 -17.42
CA ALA A 528 16.55 -25.10 -17.63
C ALA A 528 16.26 -23.77 -16.94
N ILE A 529 14.98 -23.35 -16.86
CA ILE A 529 14.57 -22.17 -16.10
C ILE A 529 14.78 -22.41 -14.60
N GLN A 530 14.40 -23.58 -14.08
CA GLN A 530 14.59 -23.91 -12.66
C GLN A 530 16.07 -23.88 -12.28
N ASP A 531 16.91 -24.55 -13.08
CA ASP A 531 18.34 -24.68 -12.81
C ASP A 531 19.06 -23.32 -12.88
N THR A 532 18.61 -22.44 -13.79
CA THR A 532 19.25 -21.12 -13.99
C THR A 532 18.74 -20.09 -12.99
N LEU A 533 17.43 -20.06 -12.73
CA LEU A 533 16.79 -19.02 -11.94
C LEU A 533 16.79 -19.33 -10.44
N GLY A 534 16.79 -20.61 -10.07
CA GLY A 534 16.65 -21.06 -8.68
C GLY A 534 15.21 -20.94 -8.18
N TRP A 535 15.04 -20.92 -6.86
CA TRP A 535 13.75 -20.76 -6.19
C TRP A 535 13.37 -19.28 -6.01
N ALA A 536 12.08 -19.03 -5.73
CA ALA A 536 11.64 -17.69 -5.36
C ALA A 536 12.16 -17.33 -3.95
N THR A 537 12.52 -16.06 -3.74
CA THR A 537 13.14 -15.54 -2.51
C THR A 537 12.23 -14.57 -1.76
#